data_AF-A0A4Q3TS20-F1
#
_entry.id   AF-A0A4Q3TS20-F1
#
_cell.length_a   1.000
_cell.length_b   1.000
_cell.length_c   1.000
_cell.angle_alpha   90.00
_cell.angle_beta   90.00
_cell.angle_gamma   90.00
#
_symmetry.space_group_name_H-M   'P 1'
#
loop_
_entity.id
_entity.type
_entity.pdbx_description
1 polymer ?
#
loop_
_entity_poly.entity_id
_entity_poly.type
_entity_poly.pdbx_seq_one_letter_code
_entity_poly.pdbx_strand_id
1 'polypeptide(L)'
;MSIETQAPAAAGELVERPFISITWQKGLPMAAGVNGCRVDDVLIVAAEKLQAYQSGSLACQENADALEAIAKAVAALESRRQRRQEQGVFNTMDAHRTVRTEDVEEDFSATGA
;
A
#
# COMPACT_ATOMS: atom_id res chain seq x y z
N MET A 1 11.45 -36.73 -2.74
CA MET A 1 11.13 -35.30 -2.96
C MET A 1 9.70 -35.11 -2.50
N SER A 2 9.52 -34.68 -1.26
CA SER A 2 8.19 -34.46 -0.68
C SER A 2 7.59 -33.23 -1.33
N ILE A 3 6.55 -33.45 -2.13
CA ILE A 3 5.71 -32.39 -2.67
C ILE A 3 4.83 -31.95 -1.51
N GLU A 4 5.26 -30.90 -0.80
CA GLU A 4 4.40 -30.23 0.18
C GLU A 4 3.13 -29.78 -0.55
N THR A 5 2.03 -30.44 -0.25
CA THR A 5 0.72 -30.08 -0.77
C THR A 5 0.32 -28.79 -0.07
N GLN A 6 0.62 -27.66 -0.72
CA GLN A 6 0.22 -26.35 -0.23
C GLN A 6 -1.31 -26.32 -0.15
N ALA A 7 -1.83 -26.08 1.07
CA ALA A 7 -3.25 -25.88 1.29
C ALA A 7 -3.76 -24.81 0.30
N PRO A 8 -4.95 -24.98 -0.31
CA PRO A 8 -5.45 -24.03 -1.30
C PRO A 8 -5.53 -22.66 -0.63
N ALA A 9 -4.85 -21.67 -1.22
CA ALA A 9 -4.97 -20.29 -0.77
C ALA A 9 -6.47 -19.95 -0.69
N ALA A 10 -6.91 -19.41 0.44
CA ALA A 10 -8.31 -19.04 0.61
C ALA A 10 -8.70 -18.07 -0.52
N ALA A 11 -9.92 -18.10 -1.03
CA ALA A 11 -10.32 -17.17 -2.10
C ALA A 11 -10.23 -15.71 -1.61
N GLY A 12 -9.58 -14.85 -2.41
CA GLY A 12 -9.55 -13.41 -2.20
C GLY A 12 -10.95 -12.78 -2.35
N GLU A 13 -11.05 -11.48 -2.11
CA GLU A 13 -12.29 -10.74 -2.32
C GLU A 13 -12.36 -10.18 -3.74
N LEU A 14 -13.22 -10.76 -4.57
CA LEU A 14 -13.44 -10.34 -5.95
C LEU A 14 -14.38 -9.14 -6.03
N VAL A 15 -13.93 -8.07 -6.68
CA VAL A 15 -14.73 -6.91 -7.06
C VAL A 15 -14.78 -6.82 -8.58
N GLU A 16 -15.99 -6.97 -9.12
CA GLU A 16 -16.26 -6.85 -10.56
C GLU A 16 -17.12 -5.63 -10.88
N ARG A 17 -16.74 -4.94 -11.95
CA ARG A 17 -17.49 -3.87 -12.60
C ARG A 17 -17.29 -4.02 -14.12
N PRO A 18 -18.09 -3.33 -14.95
CA PRO A 18 -17.82 -3.29 -16.38
C PRO A 18 -16.37 -2.85 -16.64
N PHE A 19 -15.60 -3.70 -17.33
CA PHE A 19 -14.20 -3.48 -17.75
C PHE A 19 -13.12 -3.53 -16.66
N ILE A 20 -13.46 -3.83 -15.40
CA ILE A 20 -12.47 -3.96 -14.33
C ILE A 20 -12.81 -5.12 -13.38
N SER A 21 -11.81 -5.95 -13.12
CA SER A 21 -11.86 -7.06 -12.16
C SER A 21 -10.64 -6.97 -11.25
N ILE A 22 -10.88 -6.87 -9.94
CA ILE A 22 -9.83 -6.78 -8.92
C ILE A 22 -10.09 -7.85 -7.88
N THR A 23 -9.08 -8.63 -7.53
CA THR A 23 -9.14 -9.56 -6.39
C THR A 23 -8.29 -9.01 -5.26
N TRP A 24 -8.91 -8.61 -4.15
CA TRP A 24 -8.21 -8.11 -2.97
C TRP A 24 -7.69 -9.23 -2.10
N GLN A 25 -6.49 -9.04 -1.53
CA GLN A 25 -5.94 -9.94 -0.52
C GLN A 25 -6.90 -10.03 0.68
N LYS A 26 -7.35 -11.24 1.00
CA LYS A 26 -8.21 -11.51 2.15
C LYS A 26 -7.50 -12.36 3.18
N GLY A 27 -7.48 -11.85 4.42
CA GLY A 27 -6.78 -12.49 5.52
C GLY A 27 -5.26 -12.29 5.46
N LEU A 28 -4.60 -12.70 6.53
CA LEU A 28 -3.15 -12.56 6.67
C LEU A 28 -2.43 -13.52 5.69
N PRO A 29 -1.42 -13.06 4.92
CA PRO A 29 -0.73 -13.91 3.95
C PRO A 29 -0.12 -15.20 4.55
N MET A 30 0.29 -15.16 5.82
CA MET A 30 0.83 -16.33 6.52
C MET A 30 -0.22 -17.42 6.79
N ALA A 31 -1.50 -17.07 6.90
CA ALA A 31 -2.58 -18.00 7.20
C ALA A 31 -3.38 -18.39 5.95
N ALA A 32 -3.62 -17.42 5.07
CA ALA A 32 -4.48 -17.59 3.89
C ALA A 32 -3.70 -17.78 2.58
N GLY A 33 -2.38 -17.62 2.60
CA GLY A 33 -1.57 -17.46 1.39
C GLY A 33 -1.78 -16.10 0.74
N VAL A 34 -1.06 -15.87 -0.37
CA VAL A 34 -1.30 -14.71 -1.24
C VAL A 34 -2.45 -15.06 -2.18
N ASN A 35 -3.58 -14.37 -2.04
CA ASN A 35 -4.84 -14.66 -2.74
C ASN A 35 -5.46 -13.44 -3.44
N GLY A 36 -4.74 -12.32 -3.48
CA GLY A 36 -5.16 -11.10 -4.16
C GLY A 36 -4.10 -10.01 -4.07
N CYS A 37 -4.41 -8.85 -4.65
CA CYS A 37 -3.55 -7.68 -4.64
C CYS A 37 -3.78 -6.79 -3.42
N ARG A 38 -2.85 -5.86 -3.22
CA ARG A 38 -2.98 -4.73 -2.31
C ARG A 38 -3.48 -3.50 -3.06
N VAL A 39 -3.83 -2.46 -2.32
CA VAL A 39 -4.31 -1.19 -2.87
C VAL A 39 -3.23 -0.49 -3.69
N ASP A 40 -1.97 -0.54 -3.24
CA ASP A 40 -0.84 0.07 -3.94
C ASP A 40 -0.56 -0.57 -5.30
N ASP A 41 -0.79 -1.88 -5.47
CA ASP A 41 -0.66 -2.55 -6.78
C ASP A 41 -1.59 -1.92 -7.83
N VAL A 42 -2.84 -1.63 -7.45
CA VAL A 42 -3.83 -1.00 -8.34
C VAL A 42 -3.46 0.44 -8.65
N LEU A 43 -2.92 1.18 -7.68
CA LEU A 43 -2.43 2.55 -7.88
C LEU A 43 -1.25 2.59 -8.84
N ILE A 44 -0.33 1.64 -8.76
CA ILE A 44 0.82 1.54 -9.67
C ILE A 44 0.34 1.29 -11.11
N VAL A 45 -0.59 0.35 -11.33
CA VAL A 45 -1.17 0.10 -12.65
C VAL A 45 -1.88 1.34 -13.21
N ALA A 46 -2.60 2.08 -12.35
CA ALA A 46 -3.23 3.34 -12.74
C ALA A 46 -2.18 4.40 -13.13
N ALA A 47 -1.08 4.50 -12.37
CA ALA A 47 0.03 5.41 -12.66
C ALA A 47 0.71 5.08 -13.99
N GLU A 48 0.96 3.81 -14.28
CA GLU A 48 1.53 3.37 -15.57
C GLU A 48 0.66 3.82 -16.74
N LYS A 49 -0.67 3.70 -16.60
CA LYS A 49 -1.60 4.14 -17.64
C LYS A 49 -1.61 5.66 -17.81
N LEU A 50 -1.62 6.41 -16.71
CA LEU A 50 -1.52 7.88 -16.74
C LEU A 50 -0.17 8.34 -17.32
N GLN A 51 0.92 7.66 -17.00
CA GLN A 51 2.24 7.95 -17.54
C GLN A 51 2.28 7.75 -19.05
N ALA A 52 1.60 6.72 -19.57
CA ALA A 52 1.44 6.52 -21.00
C ALA A 52 0.71 7.70 -21.67
N TYR A 53 -0.36 8.21 -21.05
CA TYR A 53 -1.04 9.42 -21.55
C TYR A 53 -0.13 10.65 -21.49
N GLN A 54 0.61 10.83 -20.40
CA GLN A 54 1.51 11.95 -20.20
C GLN A 54 2.72 11.94 -21.14
N SER A 55 3.18 10.77 -21.57
CA SER A 55 4.25 10.62 -22.56
C SER A 55 3.77 10.80 -24.01
N GLY A 56 2.45 10.78 -24.22
CA GLY A 56 1.83 10.80 -25.54
C GLY A 56 1.24 12.15 -25.93
N SER A 57 0.34 12.12 -26.92
CA SER A 57 -0.39 13.31 -27.40
C SER A 57 -1.43 13.84 -26.42
N LEU A 58 -1.72 13.12 -25.34
CA LEU A 58 -2.70 13.48 -24.31
C LEU A 58 -2.03 14.06 -23.06
N ALA A 59 -0.78 14.50 -23.17
CA ALA A 59 -0.06 15.13 -22.07
C ALA A 59 -0.76 16.42 -21.62
N CYS A 60 -0.99 16.55 -20.31
CA CYS A 60 -1.60 17.75 -19.72
C CYS A 60 -1.15 17.93 -18.26
N GLN A 61 -1.50 19.07 -17.66
CA GLN A 61 -1.11 19.37 -16.29
C GLN A 61 -1.88 18.49 -15.28
N GLU A 62 -3.15 18.23 -15.53
CA GLU A 62 -4.01 17.43 -14.66
C GLU A 62 -3.51 15.98 -14.55
N ASN A 63 -2.96 15.43 -15.64
CA ASN A 63 -2.31 14.12 -15.63
C ASN A 63 -1.05 14.13 -14.76
N ALA A 64 -0.25 15.20 -14.81
CA ALA A 64 0.95 15.35 -13.97
C ALA A 64 0.57 15.47 -12.49
N ASP A 65 -0.47 16.26 -12.17
CA ASP A 65 -0.98 16.42 -10.81
C ASP A 65 -1.53 15.09 -10.26
N ALA A 66 -2.24 14.33 -11.10
CA ALA A 66 -2.73 12.99 -10.76
C ALA A 66 -1.58 12.00 -10.50
N LEU A 67 -0.53 12.01 -11.33
CA LEU A 67 0.67 11.19 -11.12
C LEU A 67 1.37 11.54 -9.80
N GLU A 68 1.50 12.83 -9.47
CA GLU A 68 2.08 13.26 -8.20
C GLU A 68 1.23 12.80 -7.00
N ALA A 69 -0.09 12.91 -7.09
CA ALA A 69 -1.01 12.45 -6.05
C ALA A 69 -0.91 10.92 -5.83
N ILE A 70 -0.81 10.14 -6.92
CA ILE A 70 -0.61 8.70 -6.82
C ILE A 70 0.74 8.37 -6.19
N ALA A 71 1.82 9.06 -6.58
CA ALA A 71 3.14 8.86 -5.98
C ALA A 71 3.13 9.12 -4.47
N LYS A 72 2.47 10.21 -4.03
CA LYS A 72 2.27 10.51 -2.60
C LYS A 72 1.47 9.43 -1.88
N ALA A 73 0.42 8.91 -2.51
CA ALA A 73 -0.39 7.83 -1.94
C ALA A 73 0.41 6.54 -1.78
N VAL A 74 1.18 6.13 -2.80
CA VAL A 74 2.05 4.95 -2.74
C VAL A 74 3.10 5.11 -1.64
N ALA A 75 3.79 6.25 -1.59
CA ALA A 75 4.79 6.53 -0.55
C ALA A 75 4.19 6.48 0.87
N ALA A 76 2.97 6.97 1.07
CA ALA A 76 2.28 6.88 2.35
C ALA A 76 1.96 5.43 2.74
N LEU A 77 1.54 4.59 1.78
CA LEU A 77 1.26 3.17 2.00
C LEU A 77 2.54 2.36 2.28
N GLU A 78 3.64 2.69 1.61
CA GLU A 78 4.96 2.13 1.88
C GLU A 78 5.48 2.53 3.26
N SER A 79 5.39 3.80 3.64
CA SER A 79 5.76 4.27 4.99
C SER A 79 4.95 3.54 6.06
N ARG A 80 3.63 3.36 5.85
CA ARG A 80 2.79 2.56 6.75
C ARG A 80 3.30 1.12 6.86
N ARG A 81 3.64 0.49 5.74
CA ARG A 81 4.18 -0.88 5.71
C ARG A 81 5.49 -0.97 6.50
N GLN A 82 6.41 -0.04 6.24
CA GLN A 82 7.70 0.03 6.92
C GLN A 82 7.53 0.18 8.43
N ARG A 83 6.69 1.13 8.89
CA ARG A 83 6.42 1.30 10.33
C ARG A 83 5.85 0.04 10.96
N ARG A 84 4.97 -0.67 10.26
CA ARG A 84 4.46 -1.96 10.75
C ARG A 84 5.56 -3.01 10.88
N GLN A 85 6.51 -3.04 9.95
CA GLN A 85 7.65 -3.95 9.99
C GLN A 85 8.59 -3.60 11.16
N GLU A 86 8.95 -2.33 11.31
CA GLU A 86 9.80 -1.83 12.39
C GLU A 86 9.20 -2.09 13.78
N GLN A 87 7.88 -2.00 13.90
CA GLN A 87 7.15 -2.27 15.15
C GLN A 87 6.81 -3.76 15.35
N GLY A 88 7.20 -4.65 14.44
CA GLY A 88 6.95 -6.09 14.55
C GLY A 88 5.49 -6.52 14.38
N VAL A 89 4.62 -5.63 13.88
CA VAL A 89 3.17 -5.87 13.67
C VAL A 89 2.81 -6.06 12.19
N PHE A 90 3.81 -6.24 11.32
CA PHE A 90 3.58 -6.53 9.92
C PHE A 90 2.92 -7.90 9.75
N ASN A 91 1.88 -7.99 8.91
CA ASN A 91 1.03 -9.18 8.76
C ASN A 91 0.37 -9.66 10.06
N THR A 92 0.13 -8.78 11.03
CA THR A 92 -0.76 -9.04 12.18
C THR A 92 -1.99 -8.14 12.11
N MET A 93 -2.96 -8.38 13.00
CA MET A 93 -4.14 -7.49 13.15
C MET A 93 -3.86 -6.30 14.08
N ASP A 94 -2.66 -6.21 14.67
CA ASP A 94 -2.34 -5.20 15.66
C ASP A 94 -2.21 -3.81 15.02
N ALA A 95 -2.56 -2.78 15.78
CA ALA A 95 -2.34 -1.41 15.37
C ALA A 95 -0.84 -1.08 15.40
N HIS A 96 -0.40 -0.26 14.45
CA HIS A 96 0.91 0.39 14.52
C HIS A 96 0.73 1.81 15.04
N ARG A 97 1.71 2.29 15.79
CA ARG A 97 1.77 3.68 16.25
C ARG A 97 2.02 4.59 15.06
N THR A 98 1.25 5.67 14.98
CA THR A 98 1.28 6.64 13.89
C THR A 98 2.04 7.92 14.23
N VAL A 99 2.66 8.00 15.42
CA VAL A 99 3.35 9.20 15.90
C VAL A 99 4.25 9.74 14.79
N ARG A 100 3.85 10.87 14.21
CA ARG A 100 4.76 11.62 13.35
C ARG A 100 5.76 12.26 14.29
N THR A 101 7.03 12.27 13.93
CA THR A 101 8.07 12.96 14.68
C THR A 101 7.72 14.44 14.93
N GLU A 102 6.89 15.02 14.07
CA GLU A 102 6.34 16.38 14.15
C GLU A 102 5.25 16.56 15.22
N ASP A 103 4.56 15.47 15.60
CA ASP A 103 3.49 15.47 16.61
C ASP A 103 4.06 15.25 18.03
N VAL A 104 5.37 15.04 18.16
CA VAL A 104 6.07 15.03 19.45
C VAL A 104 6.37 16.49 19.77
N GLU A 105 5.54 17.12 20.61
CA GLU A 105 5.97 18.34 21.29
C GLU A 105 7.17 17.95 22.15
N GLU A 106 8.38 18.14 21.62
CA GLU A 106 9.59 18.07 22.40
C GLU A 106 9.52 19.23 23.40
N ASP A 107 9.05 18.92 24.61
CA ASP A 107 9.10 19.80 25.76
C ASP A 107 10.58 20.02 26.10
N PHE A 108 11.24 20.89 25.33
CA PHE A 108 12.55 21.45 25.62
C PHE A 108 12.42 22.34 26.84
N SER A 109 12.17 21.72 28.00
CA SER A 109 12.40 22.32 29.30
C SER A 109 13.90 22.57 29.38
N ALA A 110 14.30 23.77 28.95
CA ALA A 110 15.61 24.33 29.17
C ALA A 110 15.76 24.49 30.69
N THR A 111 16.15 23.42 31.38
CA THR A 111 16.66 23.52 32.75
C THR A 111 17.91 24.39 32.67
N GLY A 112 17.76 25.60 33.20
CA GLY A 112 18.75 26.65 33.15
C GLY A 112 20.07 26.27 33.82
N ALA A 113 21.09 26.99 33.37
CA ALA A 113 22.33 27.26 34.07
C ALA A 113 22.69 28.72 33.83
#